data_AF-A0A8T5JTX3-F1
#
_entry.id   AF-A0A8T5JTX3-F1
#
_cell.length_a   1.000
_cell.length_b   1.000
_cell.length_c   1.000
_cell.angle_alpha   90.00
_cell.angle_beta   90.00
_cell.angle_gamma   90.00
#
_symmetry.space_group_name_H-M   'P 1'
#
loop_
_entity.id
_entity.type
_entity.pdbx_description
1 polymer ?
#
loop_
_entity_poly.entity_id
_entity_poly.type
_entity_poly.pdbx_seq_one_letter_code
_entity_poly.pdbx_strand_id
1 'polypeptide(L)'
;MSKNSQEGKICVILLWLTGWVGLIWYLVDEKMKKNSFVKFHLKQWLMALIVSMIWSFVFSIVYFLLSIVTFGIFAIFGWIGYFIPVVWLIQGLIFAIKDEEKELWLIGKYAKKYFKF
;
A
#
# COMPACT_ATOMS: atom_id res chain seq x y z
N MET A 1 4.83 0.19 23.60
CA MET A 1 5.56 0.16 22.31
C MET A 1 6.50 -1.03 22.35
N SER A 2 6.49 -1.91 21.35
CA SER A 2 7.38 -3.09 21.36
C SER A 2 8.77 -2.70 20.88
N LYS A 3 9.81 -3.39 21.37
CA LYS A 3 11.20 -3.15 20.93
C LYS A 3 11.35 -3.29 19.41
N ASN A 4 10.66 -4.27 18.81
CA ASN A 4 10.64 -4.46 17.35
C ASN A 4 10.03 -3.26 16.61
N SER A 5 8.94 -2.66 17.11
CA SER A 5 8.33 -1.51 16.44
C SER A 5 9.26 -0.30 16.47
N GLN A 6 9.93 -0.04 17.59
CA GLN A 6 10.90 1.05 17.72
C GLN A 6 12.04 0.95 16.71
N GLU A 7 12.65 -0.23 16.59
CA GLU A 7 13.79 -0.46 15.69
C GLU A 7 13.39 -0.37 14.21
N GLY A 8 12.18 -0.83 13.86
CA GLY A 8 11.71 -0.90 12.46
C GLY A 8 10.91 0.30 11.98
N LYS A 9 10.53 1.22 12.87
CA LYS A 9 9.55 2.29 12.58
C LYS A 9 9.94 3.16 11.38
N ILE A 10 11.20 3.61 11.33
CA ILE A 10 11.68 4.48 10.26
C ILE A 10 11.67 3.74 8.93
N CYS A 11 12.08 2.47 8.90
CA CYS A 11 12.03 1.63 7.71
C CYS A 11 10.59 1.50 7.18
N VAL A 12 9.62 1.28 8.07
CA VAL A 12 8.20 1.18 7.70
C VAL A 12 7.64 2.52 7.20
N ILE A 13 7.97 3.64 7.85
CA ILE A 13 7.51 4.97 7.40
C ILE A 13 8.06 5.26 6.00
N LEU A 14 9.35 5.00 5.75
CA LEU A 14 9.95 5.16 4.44
C LEU A 14 9.30 4.23 3.40
N LEU A 15 8.95 3.01 3.78
CA LEU A 15 8.21 2.10 2.92
C LEU A 15 6.84 2.67 2.50
N TRP A 16 6.08 3.27 3.42
CA TRP A 16 4.78 3.86 3.09
C TRP A 16 4.87 5.17 2.30
N LEU A 17 5.86 6.01 2.57
CA LEU A 17 6.01 7.30 1.89
C LEU A 17 6.66 7.19 0.52
N THR A 18 7.65 6.33 0.38
CA THR A 18 8.48 6.25 -0.84
C THR A 18 8.36 4.90 -1.54
N GLY A 19 7.97 3.84 -0.84
CA GLY A 19 7.95 2.47 -1.37
C GLY A 19 9.35 1.90 -1.52
N TRP A 20 10.07 2.36 -2.55
CA TRP A 20 11.35 1.80 -2.97
C TRP A 20 12.46 2.00 -1.94
N VAL A 21 12.53 3.15 -1.24
CA VAL A 21 13.58 3.35 -0.21
C VAL A 21 13.41 2.38 0.95
N GLY A 22 12.19 2.23 1.46
CA GLY A 22 11.89 1.29 2.55
C GLY A 22 12.07 -0.17 2.13
N LEU A 23 11.72 -0.51 0.89
CA LEU A 23 11.95 -1.84 0.33
C LEU A 23 13.44 -2.16 0.19
N ILE A 24 14.23 -1.24 -0.36
CA ILE A 24 15.68 -1.41 -0.49
C ILE A 24 16.31 -1.59 0.89
N TRP A 25 15.96 -0.75 1.87
CA TRP A 25 16.46 -0.90 3.24
C TRP A 25 16.11 -2.27 3.82
N TYR A 26 14.86 -2.72 3.69
CA TYR A 26 14.48 -4.07 4.10
C TYR A 26 15.34 -5.15 3.44
N LEU A 27 15.66 -5.03 2.14
CA LEU A 27 16.42 -6.06 1.43
C LEU A 27 17.91 -6.11 1.83
N VAL A 28 18.52 -4.97 2.17
CA VAL A 28 19.96 -4.88 2.48
C VAL A 28 20.29 -5.02 3.97
N ASP A 29 19.32 -4.80 4.86
CA ASP A 29 19.53 -4.87 6.32
C ASP A 29 18.96 -6.15 6.91
N GLU A 30 19.83 -7.08 7.30
CA GLU A 30 19.47 -8.35 7.95
C GLU A 30 18.66 -8.20 9.24
N LYS A 31 18.80 -7.07 9.96
CA LYS A 31 17.97 -6.79 11.14
C LYS A 31 16.53 -6.49 10.72
N MET A 32 16.34 -5.69 9.67
CA MET A 32 15.01 -5.37 9.14
C MET A 32 14.33 -6.60 8.54
N LYS A 33 15.09 -7.50 7.92
CA LYS A 33 14.58 -8.79 7.42
C LYS A 33 14.06 -9.69 8.53
N LYS A 34 14.60 -9.61 9.74
CA LYS A 34 14.15 -10.40 10.90
C LYS A 34 13.09 -9.68 11.74
N ASN A 35 12.89 -8.38 11.52
CA ASN A 35 11.94 -7.59 12.25
C ASN A 35 10.49 -7.91 11.83
N SER A 36 9.69 -8.43 12.78
CA SER A 36 8.29 -8.82 12.54
C SER A 36 7.40 -7.66 12.12
N PHE A 37 7.63 -6.46 12.69
CA PHE A 37 6.89 -5.25 12.39
C PHE A 37 7.13 -4.76 10.96
N VAL A 38 8.40 -4.77 10.53
CA VAL A 38 8.75 -4.42 9.14
C VAL A 38 8.15 -5.43 8.16
N LYS A 39 8.26 -6.74 8.46
CA LYS A 39 7.65 -7.79 7.62
C LYS A 39 6.13 -7.60 7.50
N PHE A 40 5.45 -7.32 8.60
CA PHE A 40 4.00 -7.13 8.59
C PHE A 40 3.61 -6.01 7.62
N HIS A 41 4.21 -4.82 7.79
CA HIS A 41 3.90 -3.68 6.93
C HIS A 41 4.36 -3.88 5.49
N LEU A 42 5.47 -4.60 5.25
CA LEU A 42 5.91 -4.95 3.90
C LEU A 42 4.89 -5.80 3.16
N LYS A 43 4.29 -6.80 3.82
CA LYS A 43 3.23 -7.61 3.22
C LYS A 43 2.00 -6.77 2.86
N GLN A 44 1.58 -5.90 3.79
CA GLN A 44 0.45 -5.00 3.58
C GLN A 44 0.72 -4.03 2.41
N TRP A 45 1.91 -3.43 2.37
CA TRP A 45 2.34 -2.51 1.32
C TRP A 45 2.42 -3.21 -0.05
N LEU A 46 3.00 -4.42 -0.13
CA LEU A 46 3.05 -5.19 -1.37
C LEU A 46 1.65 -5.54 -1.90
N MET A 47 0.73 -5.92 -1.00
CA MET A 47 -0.66 -6.15 -1.39
C MET A 47 -1.32 -4.87 -1.90
N ALA A 48 -1.12 -3.75 -1.21
CA ALA A 48 -1.62 -2.45 -1.64
C ALA A 48 -1.05 -2.07 -3.02
N LEU A 49 0.24 -2.29 -3.28
CA LEU A 49 0.87 -2.04 -4.56
C LEU A 49 0.22 -2.85 -5.69
N ILE A 50 0.07 -4.17 -5.50
CA ILE A 50 -0.54 -5.06 -6.50
C ILE A 50 -1.98 -4.65 -6.78
N VAL A 51 -2.78 -4.43 -5.74
CA VAL A 51 -4.18 -4.01 -5.90
C VAL A 51 -4.27 -2.65 -6.58
N SER A 52 -3.36 -1.72 -6.25
CA SER A 52 -3.31 -0.40 -6.89
C SER A 52 -2.99 -0.51 -8.38
N MET A 53 -2.06 -1.38 -8.78
CA MET A 53 -1.75 -1.63 -10.19
C MET A 53 -2.96 -2.20 -10.94
N ILE A 54 -3.65 -3.20 -10.35
CA ILE A 54 -4.86 -3.78 -10.92
C ILE A 54 -5.96 -2.71 -11.03
N TRP A 55 -6.16 -1.93 -9.97
CA TRP A 55 -7.15 -0.85 -9.93
C TRP A 55 -6.89 0.18 -11.02
N SER A 56 -5.66 0.70 -11.13
CA SER A 56 -5.29 1.66 -12.16
C SER A 56 -5.54 1.13 -13.57
N PHE A 57 -5.21 -0.15 -13.82
CA PHE A 57 -5.47 -0.77 -15.12
C PHE A 57 -6.97 -0.89 -15.42
N VAL A 58 -7.76 -1.48 -14.52
CA VAL A 58 -9.22 -1.63 -14.67
C VAL A 58 -9.89 -0.26 -14.82
N PHE A 59 -9.49 0.70 -14.00
CA PHE A 59 -10.07 2.03 -14.01
C PHE A 59 -9.72 2.81 -15.29
N SER A 60 -8.53 2.60 -15.88
CA SER A 60 -8.18 3.20 -17.17
C SER A 60 -9.11 2.75 -18.30
N ILE A 61 -9.50 1.47 -18.31
CA ILE A 61 -10.45 0.91 -19.28
C ILE A 61 -11.85 1.52 -19.06
N VAL A 62 -12.32 1.52 -17.81
CA VAL A 62 -13.63 2.10 -17.45
C VAL A 62 -13.69 3.58 -17.82
N TYR A 63 -12.64 4.33 -17.52
CA TYR A 63 -12.51 5.74 -17.86
C TYR A 63 -12.55 5.98 -19.37
N PHE A 64 -11.83 5.17 -20.15
CA PHE A 64 -11.82 5.26 -21.61
C PHE A 64 -13.22 5.01 -22.19
N LEU A 65 -13.90 3.95 -21.74
CA LEU A 65 -15.27 3.62 -22.19
C LEU A 65 -16.26 4.73 -21.84
N LEU A 66 -16.21 5.25 -20.60
CA LEU A 66 -17.04 6.38 -20.16
C LEU A 66 -16.80 7.62 -21.02
N SER A 67 -15.55 7.91 -21.38
CA SER A 67 -15.20 9.06 -22.21
C SER A 67 -15.82 8.96 -23.60
N ILE A 68 -15.85 7.77 -24.20
CA ILE A 68 -16.50 7.53 -25.50
C ILE A 68 -18.01 7.70 -25.39
N VAL A 69 -18.64 7.01 -24.44
CA VAL A 69 -20.10 6.96 -24.31
C VAL A 69 -20.70 8.32 -23.98
N THR A 70 -19.97 9.15 -23.24
CA THR A 70 -20.47 10.41 -22.69
C THR A 70 -19.93 11.65 -23.40
N PHE A 71 -19.25 11.46 -24.55
CA PHE A 71 -18.53 12.52 -25.26
C PHE A 71 -17.62 13.34 -24.33
N GLY A 72 -17.02 12.69 -23.33
CA GLY A 72 -16.09 13.30 -22.37
C GLY A 72 -16.73 14.03 -21.19
N ILE A 73 -18.05 14.24 -21.13
CA ILE A 73 -18.70 15.01 -20.05
C ILE A 73 -18.50 14.35 -18.67
N PHE A 74 -18.68 13.02 -18.57
CA PHE A 74 -18.51 12.32 -17.30
C PHE A 74 -17.05 11.94 -17.00
N ALA A 75 -16.15 12.09 -17.97
CA ALA A 75 -14.72 11.89 -17.77
C ALA A 75 -14.13 12.91 -16.74
N ILE A 76 -14.74 14.10 -16.62
CA ILE A 76 -14.38 15.14 -15.64
C ILE A 76 -14.66 14.70 -14.19
N PHE A 77 -15.51 13.70 -13.94
CA PHE A 77 -15.73 13.15 -12.59
C PHE A 77 -15.05 11.80 -12.38
N GLY A 78 -14.68 11.12 -13.45
CA GLY A 78 -13.99 9.84 -13.40
C GLY A 78 -12.63 9.90 -12.70
N TRP A 79 -11.89 11.00 -12.80
CA TRP A 79 -10.54 11.09 -12.21
C TRP A 79 -10.48 10.81 -10.70
N ILE A 80 -11.57 11.06 -9.96
CA ILE A 80 -11.65 10.81 -8.51
C ILE A 80 -11.41 9.32 -8.18
N GLY A 81 -11.84 8.40 -9.06
CA GLY A 81 -11.65 6.97 -8.86
C GLY A 81 -10.18 6.55 -8.82
N TYR A 82 -9.27 7.31 -9.43
CA TYR A 82 -7.82 7.03 -9.36
C TYR A 82 -7.23 7.21 -7.96
N PHE A 83 -7.90 7.95 -7.06
CA PHE A 83 -7.40 8.22 -5.70
C PHE A 83 -7.78 7.17 -4.67
N ILE A 84 -8.59 6.16 -5.01
CA ILE A 84 -8.97 5.08 -4.07
C ILE A 84 -7.72 4.41 -3.44
N PRO A 85 -6.67 4.05 -4.19
CA PRO A 85 -5.41 3.55 -3.63
C PRO A 85 -4.77 4.40 -2.53
N VAL A 86 -4.98 5.72 -2.54
CA VAL A 86 -4.42 6.64 -1.53
C VAL A 86 -4.98 6.35 -0.14
N VAL A 87 -6.21 5.84 -0.05
CA VAL A 87 -6.82 5.45 1.23
C VAL A 87 -5.96 4.40 1.94
N TRP A 88 -5.46 3.40 1.21
CA TRP A 88 -4.60 2.36 1.79
C TRP A 88 -3.22 2.90 2.18
N LEU A 89 -2.66 3.83 1.40
CA LEU A 89 -1.41 4.51 1.73
C LEU A 89 -1.53 5.27 3.06
N ILE A 90 -2.59 6.07 3.19
CA ILE A 90 -2.86 6.85 4.41
C ILE A 90 -3.09 5.92 5.60
N GLN A 91 -3.90 4.86 5.45
CA GLN A 91 -4.13 3.88 6.51
C GLN A 91 -2.83 3.21 6.96
N GLY A 92 -2.01 2.74 6.03
CA GLY A 92 -0.74 2.11 6.32
C GLY A 92 0.22 3.03 7.06
N LEU A 93 0.28 4.31 6.66
CA LEU A 93 1.10 5.33 7.32
C LEU A 93 0.59 5.63 8.74
N ILE A 94 -0.72 5.75 8.94
CA ILE A 94 -1.31 5.96 10.28
C ILE A 94 -0.96 4.78 11.20
N PHE A 95 -1.10 3.54 10.73
CA PHE A 95 -0.77 2.35 11.51
C PHE A 95 0.72 2.28 11.83
N ALA A 96 1.59 2.66 10.89
CA ALA A 96 3.03 2.75 11.11
C ALA A 96 3.40 3.79 12.18
N ILE A 97 2.79 4.99 12.14
CA ILE A 97 3.02 6.05 13.12
C ILE A 97 2.54 5.64 14.52
N LYS A 98 1.45 4.89 14.59
CA LYS A 98 0.86 4.37 15.83
C LYS A 98 1.49 3.07 16.34
N ASP A 99 2.47 2.50 15.62
CA ASP A 99 3.09 1.22 15.96
C ASP A 99 2.09 0.04 16.00
N GLU A 100 1.11 0.05 15.10
CA GLU A 100 0.02 -0.93 15.05
C GLU A 100 0.18 -1.89 13.86
N GLU A 101 0.17 -3.20 14.11
CA GLU A 101 0.11 -4.24 13.08
C GLU A 101 -1.35 -4.54 12.67
N LYS A 102 -2.03 -3.52 12.16
CA LYS A 102 -3.42 -3.62 11.67
C LYS A 102 -3.49 -3.87 10.17
N GLU A 103 -4.42 -4.73 9.79
CA GLU A 103 -4.69 -5.02 8.38
C GLU A 103 -5.34 -3.80 7.70
N LEU A 104 -4.93 -3.54 6.45
CA LEU A 104 -5.58 -2.55 5.62
C LEU A 104 -7.03 -2.94 5.36
N TRP A 105 -7.89 -1.94 5.24
CA TRP A 105 -9.29 -2.19 4.92
C TRP A 105 -9.45 -2.86 3.55
N LEU A 106 -10.35 -3.84 3.46
CA LEU A 106 -10.65 -4.70 2.30
C LEU A 106 -9.53 -5.65 1.85
N ILE A 107 -8.27 -5.18 1.81
CA ILE A 107 -7.18 -5.92 1.15
C ILE A 107 -6.22 -6.62 2.12
N GLY A 108 -6.20 -6.22 3.40
CA GLY A 108 -5.15 -6.63 4.33
C GLY A 108 -5.15 -8.13 4.69
N LYS A 109 -6.31 -8.80 4.61
CA LYS A 109 -6.43 -10.25 4.80
C LYS A 109 -5.70 -11.03 3.71
N TYR A 110 -5.73 -10.54 2.47
CA TYR A 110 -5.06 -11.19 1.34
C TYR A 110 -3.54 -11.07 1.46
N ALA A 111 -3.03 -9.97 2.04
CA ALA A 111 -1.59 -9.80 2.26
C ALA A 111 -1.02 -10.95 3.10
N LYS A 112 -1.69 -11.34 4.20
CA LYS A 112 -1.28 -12.47 5.03
C LYS A 112 -1.39 -13.82 4.30
N LYS A 113 -2.41 -13.98 3.45
CA LYS A 113 -2.66 -15.21 2.71
C LYS A 113 -1.60 -15.48 1.64
N TYR A 114 -1.23 -14.45 0.87
CA TYR A 114 -0.33 -14.59 -0.27
C TYR A 114 1.16 -14.43 0.08
N PHE A 115 1.49 -13.64 1.11
CA PHE A 115 2.88 -13.44 1.52
C PHE A 115 3.23 -14.22 2.79
N LYS A 116 3.93 -15.34 2.62
CA LYS A 116 4.26 -16.30 3.69
C LYS A 116 5.65 -16.12 4.34
N PHE A 117 6.42 -15.11 3.93
CA PHE A 117 7.79 -14.88 4.41
C PHE A 117 7.88 -14.11 5.73
#